data_AF-A0A844ZJA9-F1
#
_entry.id   AF-A0A844ZJA9-F1
#
_cell.length_a   1.000
_cell.length_b   1.000
_cell.length_c   1.000
_cell.angle_alpha   90.00
_cell.angle_beta   90.00
_cell.angle_gamma   90.00
#
_symmetry.space_group_name_H-M   'P 1'
#
loop_
_entity.id
_entity.type
_entity.pdbx_description
1 polymer ?
#
loop_
_entity_poly.entity_id
_entity_poly.type
_entity_poly.pdbx_seq_one_letter_code
_entity_poly.pdbx_strand_id
1 'polypeptide(L)' 'MADLYLKALESERKALWATCRLKGLAKDTRERLRIAELDRLLAEHKAKAGTKADTKADAKGGTKEGAKKV' A
#
# COMPACT_ATOMS: atom_id res chain seq x y z
N MET A 1 13.79 -2.11 -8.36
CA MET A 1 14.12 -1.08 -7.37
C MET A 1 12.99 -1.03 -6.37
N ALA A 2 13.26 -1.13 -5.07
CA ALA A 2 12.21 -1.03 -4.04
C ALA A 2 11.47 0.29 -4.23
N ASP A 3 10.13 0.28 -4.08
CA ASP A 3 9.28 1.47 -4.14
C ASP A 3 9.86 2.58 -3.23
N LEU A 4 10.60 3.51 -3.84
CA LEU A 4 11.22 4.64 -3.13
C LEU A 4 10.16 5.48 -2.43
N TYR A 5 8.94 5.48 -2.98
CA TYR A 5 7.76 6.08 -2.41
C TYR A 5 7.35 5.43 -1.07
N LEU A 6 7.27 4.09 -1.01
CA LEU A 6 6.95 3.38 0.24
C LEU A 6 8.00 3.66 1.31
N LYS A 7 9.29 3.62 0.95
CA LYS A 7 10.38 3.93 1.88
C LYS A 7 10.30 5.37 2.39
N ALA A 8 9.93 6.32 1.55
CA ALA A 8 9.74 7.71 1.96
C ALA A 8 8.60 7.85 2.97
N LEU A 9 7.43 7.26 2.70
CA LEU A 9 6.28 7.27 3.61
C LEU A 9 6.60 6.62 4.97
N GLU A 10 7.30 5.49 4.96
CA GLU A 10 7.72 4.81 6.19
C GLU A 10 8.71 5.63 7.00
N SER A 11 9.64 6.32 6.32
CA SER A 11 10.62 7.20 6.96
C SER A 11 9.94 8.41 7.61
N GLU A 12 9.05 9.09 6.88
CA GLU A 12 8.27 10.25 7.38
C GLU A 12 7.45 9.85 8.61
N ARG A 13 6.76 8.70 8.55
CA ARG A 13 5.98 8.18 9.68
C ARG A 13 6.84 7.97 10.92
N LYS A 14 7.99 7.32 10.77
CA LYS A 14 8.91 7.04 11.89
C LYS A 14 9.47 8.33 12.49
N ALA A 15 9.85 9.30 11.68
CA ALA A 15 10.37 10.60 12.14
C ALA A 15 9.31 11.39 12.93
N LEU A 16 8.06 11.42 12.45
CA LEU A 16 6.96 12.06 13.17
C LEU A 16 6.65 11.35 14.49
N TRP A 17 6.69 10.01 14.50
CA TRP A 17 6.44 9.25 15.72
C TRP A 17 7.53 9.48 16.78
N ALA A 18 8.80 9.54 16.36
CA ALA A 18 9.91 9.91 17.23
C ALA A 18 9.74 11.34 17.78
N THR A 19 9.36 12.29 16.93
CA THR A 19 9.09 13.67 17.34
C THR A 19 7.95 13.75 18.36
N CYS A 20 6.84 13.05 18.12
CA CYS A 20 5.71 12.99 19.05
C CYS A 20 6.11 12.39 20.40
N ARG A 21 6.95 11.36 20.39
CA ARG A 21 7.43 10.70 21.61
C ARG A 21 8.40 11.58 22.39
N LEU A 22 9.34 12.21 21.71
CA LEU A 22 10.34 13.09 22.33
C LEU A 22 9.70 14.35 22.93
N LYS A 23 8.73 14.94 22.23
CA LYS A 23 8.07 16.18 22.66
C LYS A 23 6.86 15.94 23.56
N GLY A 24 6.43 14.69 23.77
CA GLY A 24 5.22 14.38 24.55
C GLY A 24 3.94 14.96 23.94
N LEU A 25 3.84 14.99 22.61
CA LEU A 25 2.71 15.64 21.93
C LEU A 25 1.39 14.90 22.20
N ALA A 26 0.35 15.70 22.48
CA ALA A 26 -1.02 15.25 22.64
C ALA A 26 -1.55 14.56 21.37
N LYS A 27 -2.66 13.84 21.49
CA LYS A 27 -3.20 13.03 20.37
C LYS A 27 -3.81 13.88 19.25
N ASP A 28 -4.23 15.10 19.55
CA ASP A 28 -4.88 16.02 18.61
C ASP A 28 -3.91 16.94 17.87
N THR A 29 -2.60 16.71 17.96
CA THR A 29 -1.64 17.54 17.22
C THR A 29 -1.58 17.15 15.74
N ARG A 30 -1.18 18.13 14.91
CA ARG A 30 -1.10 17.95 13.46
C ARG A 30 -0.17 16.81 13.06
N GLU A 31 0.87 16.54 13.85
CA GLU A 31 1.80 15.43 13.66
C GLU A 31 1.10 14.07 13.78
N ARG A 32 0.19 13.90 14.76
CA ARG A 32 -0.58 12.66 14.95
C ARG A 32 -1.58 12.43 13.83
N LEU A 33 -2.25 13.50 13.40
CA LEU A 33 -3.14 13.47 12.23
C LEU A 33 -2.37 13.06 10.97
N ARG A 34 -1.17 13.60 10.79
CA ARG A 34 -0.30 13.23 9.67
C ARG A 34 0.15 11.76 9.74
N ILE A 35 0.48 11.25 10.92
CA ILE A 35 0.80 9.82 11.10
C ILE A 35 -0.38 8.93 10.70
N ALA A 36 -1.61 9.29 11.09
CA ALA A 36 -2.80 8.53 10.73
C ALA A 36 -3.04 8.51 9.20
N GLU A 37 -2.77 9.62 8.53
CA GLU A 37 -2.82 9.70 7.07
C GLU A 37 -1.74 8.81 6.40
N LEU A 38 -0.50 8.88 6.89
CA LEU A 38 0.58 8.02 6.40
C LEU A 38 0.26 6.53 6.61
N ASP A 39 -0.36 6.16 7.74
CA ASP A 39 -0.81 4.79 8.00
C ASP A 39 -1.85 4.31 6.98
N ARG A 40 -2.80 5.18 6.57
CA ARG A 40 -3.75 4.86 5.50
C ARG A 40 -3.07 4.67 4.15
N LEU A 41 -2.17 5.57 3.77
CA LEU A 41 -1.43 5.50 2.50
C LEU A 41 -0.57 4.23 2.41
N LEU A 42 0.10 3.87 3.51
CA LEU A 42 0.87 2.63 3.61
C LEU A 42 -0.03 1.39 3.50
N ALA A 43 -1.20 1.41 4.14
CA ALA A 43 -2.17 0.33 4.05
C ALA A 43 -2.74 0.17 2.63
N GLU A 44 -3.08 1.26 1.96
CA GLU A 44 -3.58 1.24 0.58
C GLU A 44 -2.52 0.71 -0.39
N HIS A 45 -1.26 1.11 -0.24
CA HIS A 45 -0.17 0.59 -1.05
C HIS A 45 0.10 -0.90 -0.78
N LYS A 46 0.03 -1.35 0.47
CA LYS A 46 0.17 -2.77 0.82
C LYS A 46 -0.99 -3.60 0.29
N ALA A 47 -2.22 -3.10 0.38
CA ALA A 47 -3.40 -3.75 -0.18
C ALA A 47 -3.28 -3.90 -1.69
N LYS A 48 -2.90 -2.82 -2.42
CA LYS A 48 -2.65 -2.84 -3.86
C LYS A 48 -1.49 -3.77 -4.25
N ALA A 49 -0.46 -3.89 -3.40
CA ALA A 49 0.63 -4.84 -3.62
C ALA A 49 0.16 -6.29 -3.48
N GLY A 50 -0.80 -6.55 -2.58
CA GLY A 50 -1.52 -7.83 -2.50
C GLY A 50 -2.30 -8.12 -3.77
N THR A 51 -3.17 -7.20 -4.20
CA THR A 51 -4.09 -7.42 -5.34
C THR A 51 -3.38 -7.57 -6.69
N LYS A 52 -2.18 -6.97 -6.85
CA LYS A 52 -1.39 -7.14 -8.08
C LYS A 52 -0.77 -8.53 -8.22
N ALA A 53 -0.72 -9.35 -7.16
CA ALA A 53 -0.29 -10.74 -7.25
C ALA A 53 -1.42 -11.67 -7.77
N ASP A 54 -2.68 -11.38 -7.43
CA ASP A 54 -3.85 -12.14 -7.88
C ASP A 54 -4.42 -11.70 -9.25
N THR A 55 -4.19 -10.46 -9.69
CA THR A 55 -4.72 -9.98 -10.99
C THR A 55 -3.86 -10.36 -12.22
N LYS A 56 -2.80 -11.17 -12.07
CA LYS A 56 -1.97 -11.68 -13.20
C LYS A 56 -2.13 -13.19 -13.45
N ALA A 57 -3.24 -13.81 -13.02
CA ALA A 57 -3.50 -15.22 -13.27
C ALA A 57 -4.60 -15.52 -14.32
N ASP A 58 -5.45 -14.55 -14.70
CA ASP A 58 -6.65 -14.84 -15.51
C ASP A 58 -6.61 -14.30 -16.96
N ALA A 59 -5.41 -14.16 -17.54
CA ALA A 59 -5.23 -13.84 -18.97
C ALA A 59 -4.65 -15.02 -19.76
N LYS A 60 -5.18 -16.22 -19.54
CA LYS A 60 -5.00 -17.35 -20.48
C LYS A 60 -6.35 -18.01 -20.74
N GLY A 61 -7.25 -17.25 -21.37
CA GLY A 61 -8.42 -17.78 -22.03
C GLY A 61 -8.00 -18.87 -23.01
N GLY A 62 -8.30 -20.12 -22.66
CA GLY A 62 -8.08 -21.27 -23.52
C GLY A 62 -9.08 -21.25 -24.66
N THR A 63 -8.62 -20.91 -25.86
CA THR A 63 -9.32 -21.24 -27.10
C THR A 63 -9.15 -22.74 -27.35
N LYS A 64 -10.06 -23.56 -26.82
CA LYS A 64 -10.32 -24.88 -27.41
C LYS A 64 -11.37 -24.69 -28.49
N GLU A 65 -10.88 -24.43 -29.71
CA GLU A 65 -11.69 -24.55 -30.90
C GLU A 65 -12.09 -26.02 -31.06
N GLY A 66 -13.36 -26.29 -30.82
CA GLY A 66 -13.97 -27.61 -30.88
C GLY A 66 -15.39 -27.47 -31.37
N ALA A 67 -15.57 -27.06 -32.63
CA ALA A 67 -16.86 -27.04 -33.30
C ALA A 67 -16.90 -28.16 -34.35
N LYS A 68 -17.30 -29.34 -33.89
CA LYS A 68 -17.79 -30.44 -34.71
C LYS A 68 -19.14 -30.03 -35.30
N LYS A 69 -19.28 -29.87 -36.62
CA LYS A 69 -20.60 -29.83 -37.27
C LYS A 69 -20.57 -30.22 -38.75
N VAL A 70 -21.32 -31.31 -39.02
CA VAL A 70 -21.84 -31.87 -40.28
C VAL A 70 -20.85 -32.61 -41.17
#